data_AF-A0A6S6Z4C4-F1
#
_entry.id   AF-A0A6S6Z4C4-F1
#
_cell.length_a   1.000
_cell.length_b   1.000
_cell.length_c   1.000
_cell.angle_alpha   90.00
_cell.angle_beta   90.00
_cell.angle_gamma   90.00
#
_symmetry.space_group_name_H-M   'P 1'
#
loop_
_entity.id
_entity.type
_entity.pdbx_description
1 polymer ?
#
loop_
_entity_poly.entity_id
_entity_poly.type
_entity_poly.pdbx_seq_one_letter_code
_entity_poly.pdbx_strand_id
1 'polypeptide(L)'
;MPPTAIKWLVSIVFGLLIGSASFGITNPLLLAVFGVYPSAGAGADPLDSALLDRVAMASVVHYVLVAVVSAVALARIANLRRLFGWGCATLGVMLLLTAAIAMLQIDPAMHTGGGPGARDANTALFFTLLIFGLPYIGGGLVLTIGGAVLIRKNRDKSA
;
A
#
# COMPACT_ATOMS: atom_id res chain seq x y z
N MET A 1 5.46 -31.17 9.47
CA MET A 1 5.95 -29.79 9.31
C MET A 1 5.76 -29.40 7.85
N PRO A 2 5.25 -28.20 7.53
CA PRO A 2 5.20 -27.73 6.15
C PRO A 2 6.64 -27.68 5.60
N PRO A 3 6.88 -28.08 4.34
CA PRO A 3 8.20 -28.01 3.73
C PRO A 3 8.79 -26.61 3.88
N THR A 4 10.06 -26.51 4.28
CA THR A 4 10.77 -25.24 4.43
C THR A 4 10.67 -24.38 3.16
N ALA A 5 10.67 -25.01 1.99
CA ALA A 5 10.46 -24.36 0.70
C ALA A 5 9.09 -23.65 0.59
N ILE A 6 8.00 -24.29 1.01
CA ILE A 6 6.66 -23.69 0.95
C ILE A 6 6.57 -22.48 1.88
N LYS A 7 7.17 -22.58 3.08
CA LYS A 7 7.22 -21.45 4.01
C LYS A 7 7.90 -20.24 3.39
N TRP A 8 9.09 -20.45 2.80
CA TRP A 8 9.83 -19.38 2.14
C TRP A 8 9.09 -18.80 0.94
N LEU A 9 8.49 -19.65 0.11
CA LEU A 9 7.70 -19.20 -1.04
C LEU A 9 6.56 -18.28 -0.59
N VAL A 10 5.78 -18.69 0.41
CA VAL A 10 4.67 -17.89 0.94
C VAL A 10 5.18 -16.58 1.55
N SER A 11 6.28 -16.61 2.29
CA SER A 11 6.91 -15.40 2.84
C SER A 11 7.38 -14.44 1.76
N ILE A 12 7.99 -14.93 0.69
CA ILE A 12 8.45 -14.10 -0.44
C ILE A 12 7.24 -13.47 -1.13
N VAL A 13 6.19 -14.25 -1.41
CA VAL A 13 4.97 -13.72 -2.04
C VAL A 13 4.35 -12.62 -1.19
N PHE A 14 4.16 -12.83 0.12
CA PHE A 14 3.66 -11.77 1.00
C PHE A 14 4.62 -10.58 1.08
N GLY A 15 5.93 -10.82 1.13
CA GLY A 15 6.92 -9.75 1.14
C GLY A 15 6.80 -8.85 -0.10
N LEU A 16 6.70 -9.43 -1.29
CA LEU A 16 6.52 -8.70 -2.54
C LEU A 16 5.19 -7.93 -2.58
N LEU A 17 4.11 -8.53 -2.07
CA LEU A 17 2.80 -7.87 -1.99
C LEU A 17 2.79 -6.71 -0.98
N ILE A 18 3.40 -6.89 0.19
CA ILE A 18 3.53 -5.84 1.22
C ILE A 18 4.42 -4.71 0.71
N GLY A 19 5.55 -5.04 0.08
CA GLY A 19 6.41 -4.06 -0.57
C GLY A 19 5.65 -3.26 -1.63
N SER A 20 4.84 -3.93 -2.45
CA SER A 20 4.02 -3.26 -3.47
C SER A 20 2.97 -2.34 -2.83
N ALA A 21 2.23 -2.84 -1.84
CA ALA A 21 1.22 -2.06 -1.14
C ALA A 21 1.82 -0.86 -0.38
N SER A 22 3.06 -0.98 0.10
CA SER A 22 3.75 0.11 0.80
C SER A 22 3.99 1.35 -0.07
N PHE A 23 4.05 1.20 -1.40
CA PHE A 23 4.20 2.34 -2.31
C PHE A 23 3.03 3.32 -2.23
N GLY A 24 1.81 2.84 -1.97
CA GLY A 24 0.67 3.73 -1.81
C GLY A 24 0.83 4.71 -0.64
N ILE A 25 1.67 4.34 0.33
CA ILE A 25 2.01 5.14 1.51
C ILE A 25 3.26 5.99 1.25
N THR A 26 4.31 5.38 0.70
CA THR A 26 5.64 6.00 0.64
C THR A 26 5.90 6.80 -0.62
N ASN A 27 5.23 6.52 -1.73
CA ASN A 27 5.37 7.29 -2.96
C ASN A 27 5.10 8.80 -2.76
N PRO A 28 3.99 9.24 -2.14
CA PRO A 28 3.78 10.67 -1.92
C PRO A 28 4.85 11.30 -1.01
N LEU A 29 5.38 10.54 -0.05
CA LEU A 29 6.47 11.00 0.82
C LEU A 29 7.79 11.11 0.04
N LEU A 30 8.06 10.18 -0.87
CA LEU A 30 9.23 10.25 -1.75
C LEU A 30 9.13 11.47 -2.68
N LEU A 31 7.96 11.69 -3.31
CA LEU A 31 7.73 12.89 -4.13
C LEU A 31 7.94 14.18 -3.30
N ALA A 32 7.47 14.20 -2.05
CA ALA A 32 7.70 15.31 -1.13
C ALA A 32 9.19 15.54 -0.83
N VAL A 33 9.91 14.49 -0.46
CA VAL A 33 11.33 14.54 -0.07
C VAL A 33 12.22 14.98 -1.23
N PHE A 34 11.90 14.53 -2.46
CA PHE A 34 12.64 14.90 -3.67
C PHE A 34 12.15 16.21 -4.30
N GLY A 35 11.16 16.88 -3.71
CA GLY A 35 10.65 18.18 -4.19
C GLY A 35 9.85 18.10 -5.48
N VAL A 36 9.25 16.95 -5.79
CA VAL A 36 8.48 16.68 -7.03
C VAL A 36 7.00 16.99 -6.84
N TYR A 37 6.67 18.06 -6.13
CA TYR A 37 5.29 18.53 -6.07
C TYR A 37 5.05 19.51 -7.22
N PRO A 38 4.13 19.22 -8.14
CA PRO A 38 3.65 20.25 -9.04
C PRO A 38 2.94 21.30 -8.19
N SER A 39 3.51 22.50 -8.07
CA SER A 39 2.81 23.64 -7.51
C SER A 39 1.55 23.88 -8.35
N ALA A 40 0.38 23.83 -7.70
CA ALA A 40 -0.89 24.06 -8.36
C ALA A 40 -0.84 25.41 -9.10
N GLY A 41 -0.85 25.37 -10.44
CA GLY A 41 -0.81 26.55 -11.30
C GLY A 41 0.56 26.95 -11.85
N ALA A 42 1.65 26.25 -11.53
CA ALA A 42 2.89 26.43 -12.27
C ALA A 42 2.77 25.75 -13.64
N GLY A 43 3.10 26.49 -14.71
CA GLY A 43 3.25 25.90 -16.05
C GLY A 43 4.16 24.68 -15.96
N ALA A 44 3.83 23.64 -16.74
CA ALA A 44 4.57 22.39 -16.77
C ALA A 44 6.00 22.64 -17.29
N ASP A 45 6.91 23.05 -16.40
CA ASP A 45 8.32 22.95 -16.67
C ASP A 45 8.63 21.46 -16.90
N PRO A 46 9.44 21.14 -17.93
CA PRO A 46 9.78 19.76 -18.22
C PRO A 46 10.42 19.14 -16.98
N LEU A 47 9.77 18.09 -16.47
CA LEU A 47 10.24 17.35 -15.30
C LEU A 47 11.70 16.92 -15.54
N ASP A 48 12.62 17.31 -14.65
CA ASP A 48 14.04 16.95 -14.75
C ASP A 48 14.17 15.41 -14.75
N SER A 49 14.66 14.86 -15.86
CA SER A 49 14.81 13.41 -16.04
C SER A 49 15.76 12.81 -15.02
N ALA A 50 16.82 13.53 -14.62
CA ALA A 50 17.76 13.07 -13.62
C ALA A 50 17.12 12.99 -12.23
N LEU A 51 16.14 13.87 -11.95
CA LEU A 51 15.40 13.87 -10.71
C LEU A 51 14.37 12.74 -10.68
N LEU A 52 13.69 12.48 -11.80
CA LEU A 52 12.77 11.36 -11.95
C LEU A 52 13.51 10.01 -11.78
N ASP A 53 14.71 9.88 -12.36
CA ASP A 53 15.55 8.68 -12.20
C ASP A 53 15.95 8.45 -10.74
N ARG A 54 16.26 9.51 -9.98
CA ARG A 54 16.57 9.40 -8.55
C ARG A 54 15.37 8.94 -7.74
N VAL A 55 14.18 9.48 -8.01
CA VAL A 55 12.93 9.05 -7.35
C VAL A 55 12.61 7.60 -7.69
N ALA A 56 12.78 7.20 -8.95
CA ALA A 56 12.57 5.82 -9.38
C ALA A 56 13.55 4.86 -8.69
N MET A 57 14.84 5.21 -8.61
CA MET A 57 15.84 4.40 -7.92
C MET A 57 15.56 4.30 -6.41
N ALA A 58 15.22 5.41 -5.76
CA ALA A 58 14.84 5.42 -4.34
C ALA A 58 13.60 4.55 -4.09
N SER A 59 12.62 4.62 -4.99
CA SER A 59 11.41 3.81 -4.98
C SER A 59 11.74 2.31 -5.07
N VAL A 60 12.57 1.90 -6.02
CA VAL A 60 12.99 0.50 -6.20
C VAL A 60 13.74 0.00 -4.97
N VAL A 61 14.69 0.78 -4.45
CA VAL A 61 15.45 0.42 -3.24
C VAL A 61 14.51 0.24 -2.05
N HIS A 62 13.56 1.17 -1.87
CA HIS A 62 12.57 1.10 -0.81
C HIS A 62 11.69 -0.16 -0.92
N TYR A 63 11.19 -0.47 -2.12
CA TYR A 63 10.40 -1.67 -2.39
C TYR A 63 11.15 -2.95 -2.03
N VAL A 64 12.38 -3.09 -2.53
CA VAL A 64 13.21 -4.28 -2.28
C VAL A 64 13.47 -4.42 -0.79
N LEU A 65 13.77 -3.33 -0.09
CA LEU A 65 14.02 -3.33 1.34
C LEU A 65 12.78 -3.79 2.13
N VAL A 66 11.61 -3.20 1.88
CA VAL A 66 10.36 -3.60 2.55
C VAL A 66 10.00 -5.05 2.24
N ALA A 67 10.16 -5.48 0.99
CA ALA A 67 9.84 -6.85 0.57
C ALA A 67 10.74 -7.87 1.26
N VAL A 68 12.06 -7.63 1.29
CA VAL A 68 13.03 -8.53 1.94
C VAL A 68 12.79 -8.58 3.44
N VAL A 69 12.65 -7.43 4.10
CA VAL A 69 12.41 -7.36 5.55
C VAL A 69 11.12 -8.09 5.92
N SER A 70 10.04 -7.86 5.17
CA SER A 70 8.74 -8.52 5.40
C SER A 70 8.83 -10.03 5.18
N ALA A 71 9.48 -10.47 4.10
CA ALA A 71 9.67 -11.89 3.82
C ALA A 71 10.49 -12.59 4.91
N VAL A 72 11.60 -12.00 5.35
CA VAL A 72 12.45 -12.54 6.42
C VAL A 72 11.68 -12.58 7.74
N ALA A 73 10.95 -11.52 8.09
CA ALA A 73 10.14 -11.47 9.30
C ALA A 73 9.05 -12.56 9.31
N LEU A 74 8.35 -12.76 8.19
CA LEU A 74 7.34 -13.80 8.04
C LEU A 74 7.95 -15.21 8.05
N ALA A 75 9.12 -15.40 7.47
CA ALA A 75 9.80 -16.71 7.40
C ALA A 75 10.23 -17.23 8.78
N ARG A 76 10.41 -16.34 9.76
CA ARG A 76 10.68 -16.68 11.17
C ARG A 76 9.48 -17.30 11.89
N ILE A 77 8.28 -17.20 11.32
CA ILE A 77 7.07 -17.79 11.91
C ILE A 77 7.01 -19.28 11.57
N ALA A 78 7.16 -20.15 12.58
CA ALA A 78 7.18 -21.60 12.40
C ALA A 78 5.84 -22.17 11.90
N ASN A 79 4.73 -21.65 12.43
CA ASN A 79 3.39 -22.11 12.08
C ASN A 79 2.87 -21.42 10.82
N LEU A 80 2.67 -22.19 9.75
CA LEU A 80 2.22 -21.68 8.44
C LEU A 80 0.89 -20.93 8.50
N ARG A 81 -0.07 -21.35 9.34
CA ARG A 81 -1.36 -20.65 9.48
C ARG A 81 -1.19 -19.28 10.13
N ARG A 82 -0.26 -19.16 11.07
CA ARG A 82 0.10 -17.88 11.70
C ARG A 82 0.87 -17.00 10.72
N LEU A 83 1.70 -17.58 9.85
CA LEU A 83 2.37 -16.87 8.76
C LEU A 83 1.35 -16.26 7.80
N PHE A 84 0.40 -17.05 7.30
CA PHE A 84 -0.73 -16.52 6.50
C PHE A 84 -1.51 -15.45 7.26
N GLY A 85 -1.77 -15.67 8.55
CA GLY A 85 -2.46 -14.70 9.40
C GLY A 85 -1.74 -13.35 9.46
N TRP A 86 -0.44 -13.33 9.73
CA TRP A 86 0.37 -12.12 9.77
C TRP A 86 0.57 -11.49 8.39
N GLY A 87 0.78 -12.29 7.35
CA GLY A 87 0.87 -11.81 5.97
C GLY A 87 -0.41 -11.10 5.52
N CYS A 88 -1.57 -11.73 5.73
CA CYS A 88 -2.86 -11.11 5.43
C CYS A 88 -3.13 -9.88 6.28
N ALA A 89 -2.86 -9.94 7.59
CA ALA A 89 -3.12 -8.81 8.48
C ALA A 89 -2.28 -7.58 8.11
N THR A 90 -0.98 -7.77 7.89
CA THR A 90 -0.06 -6.68 7.50
C THR A 90 -0.39 -6.12 6.12
N LEU A 91 -0.64 -6.97 5.13
CA LEU A 91 -1.08 -6.54 3.80
C LEU A 91 -2.40 -5.76 3.87
N GLY A 92 -3.37 -6.26 4.64
CA GLY A 92 -4.67 -5.62 4.82
C GLY A 92 -4.54 -4.22 5.41
N VAL A 93 -3.72 -4.06 6.46
CA VAL A 93 -3.43 -2.76 7.07
C VAL A 93 -2.77 -1.81 6.06
N MET A 94 -1.82 -2.29 5.25
CA MET A 94 -1.20 -1.47 4.21
C MET A 94 -2.19 -0.96 3.18
N LEU A 95 -3.14 -1.80 2.72
CA LEU A 95 -4.19 -1.38 1.79
C LEU A 95 -5.10 -0.31 2.40
N LEU A 96 -5.46 -0.45 3.68
CA LEU A 96 -6.29 0.53 4.39
C LEU A 96 -5.57 1.87 4.58
N LEU A 97 -4.27 1.83 4.91
CA LEU A 97 -3.45 3.04 5.03
C LEU A 97 -3.28 3.73 3.68
N THR A 98 -3.06 2.98 2.61
CA THR A 98 -3.02 3.53 1.24
C THR A 98 -4.32 4.24 0.89
N ALA A 99 -5.48 3.65 1.18
CA ALA A 99 -6.77 4.30 0.97
C ALA A 99 -6.90 5.59 1.79
N ALA A 100 -6.49 5.58 3.07
CA ALA A 100 -6.54 6.75 3.93
C ALA A 100 -5.63 7.89 3.44
N ILE A 101 -4.42 7.57 2.99
CA ILE A 101 -3.47 8.57 2.46
C ILE A 101 -3.96 9.13 1.13
N ALA A 102 -4.54 8.30 0.26
CA ALA A 102 -5.16 8.78 -0.97
C ALA A 102 -6.29 9.78 -0.69
N MET A 103 -7.10 9.54 0.35
CA MET A 103 -8.13 10.51 0.77
C MET A 103 -7.54 11.83 1.27
N LEU A 104 -6.38 11.78 1.92
CA LEU A 104 -5.68 12.97 2.43
C LEU A 104 -5.13 13.88 1.31
N GLN A 105 -4.97 13.35 0.10
CA GLN A 105 -4.46 14.08 -1.07
C GLN A 105 -5.55 14.74 -1.90
N ILE A 106 -6.83 14.51 -1.57
CA ILE A 106 -7.94 15.15 -2.27
C ILE A 106 -7.97 16.62 -1.89
N ASP A 107 -7.90 17.51 -2.88
CA ASP A 107 -8.05 18.94 -2.67
C ASP A 107 -9.53 19.30 -2.40
N PRO A 108 -9.90 19.74 -1.17
CA PRO A 108 -11.27 20.08 -0.85
C PRO A 108 -11.79 21.31 -1.64
N ALA A 109 -10.91 22.19 -2.13
CA ALA A 109 -11.33 23.37 -2.89
C ALA A 109 -11.98 22.99 -4.23
N MET A 110 -11.58 21.87 -4.82
CA MET A 110 -12.12 21.36 -6.09
C MET A 110 -13.56 20.82 -5.97
N HIS A 111 -14.06 20.60 -4.75
CA HIS A 111 -15.32 19.86 -4.51
C HIS A 111 -16.41 20.71 -3.83
N THR A 112 -16.10 21.93 -3.39
CA THR A 112 -16.98 22.79 -2.60
C THR A 112 -17.82 23.80 -3.41
N GLY A 113 -17.59 23.90 -4.73
CA GLY A 113 -18.33 24.79 -5.63
C GLY A 113 -19.64 24.18 -6.19
N GLY A 114 -20.60 25.02 -6.60
CA GLY A 114 -21.83 24.60 -7.29
C GLY A 114 -21.74 24.57 -8.83
N GLY A 115 -20.59 24.92 -9.40
CA GLY A 115 -20.37 25.04 -10.84
C GLY A 115 -20.18 23.69 -11.56
N PRO A 116 -20.15 23.69 -12.91
CA PRO A 116 -19.90 22.48 -13.71
C PRO A 116 -18.59 21.75 -13.32
N GLY A 117 -17.50 22.48 -13.07
CA GLY A 117 -16.22 21.88 -12.70
C GLY A 117 -16.23 21.11 -11.37
N ALA A 118 -17.02 21.56 -10.39
CA ALA A 118 -17.17 20.84 -9.12
C ALA A 118 -18.05 19.60 -9.25
N ARG A 119 -19.05 19.63 -10.14
CA ARG A 119 -19.85 18.43 -10.47
C ARG A 119 -18.99 17.36 -11.14
N ASP A 120 -18.17 17.74 -12.11
CA ASP A 120 -17.26 16.83 -12.80
C ASP A 120 -16.21 16.25 -11.84
N ALA A 121 -15.63 17.07 -10.97
CA ALA A 121 -14.69 16.63 -9.93
C ALA A 121 -15.34 15.64 -8.96
N ASN A 122 -16.58 15.91 -8.50
CA ASN A 122 -17.32 15.01 -7.63
C ASN A 122 -17.64 13.67 -8.31
N THR A 123 -18.01 13.67 -9.59
CA THR A 123 -18.24 12.44 -10.36
C THR A 123 -16.95 11.64 -10.54
N ALA A 124 -15.84 12.30 -10.87
CA ALA A 124 -14.53 11.65 -11.00
C ALA A 124 -14.08 11.04 -9.67
N LEU A 125 -14.26 11.76 -8.56
CA LEU A 125 -13.95 11.26 -7.22
C LEU A 125 -14.80 10.03 -6.88
N PHE A 126 -16.11 10.06 -7.17
CA PHE A 126 -16.99 8.92 -6.94
C PHE A 126 -16.52 7.66 -7.68
N PHE A 127 -16.20 7.77 -8.98
CA PHE A 127 -15.70 6.62 -9.74
C PHE A 127 -14.32 6.16 -9.28
N THR A 128 -13.45 7.09 -8.88
CA THR A 128 -12.14 6.77 -8.32
C THR A 128 -12.28 5.97 -7.02
N LEU A 129 -13.18 6.40 -6.14
CA LEU A 129 -13.52 5.70 -4.91
C LEU A 129 -14.15 4.34 -5.18
N LEU A 130 -15.03 4.22 -6.18
CA LEU A 130 -15.68 2.96 -6.50
C LEU A 130 -14.70 1.93 -7.09
N ILE A 131 -13.86 2.37 -8.04
CA ILE A 131 -12.97 1.49 -8.80
C ILE A 131 -11.72 1.14 -7.99
N PHE A 132 -11.13 2.12 -7.31
CA PHE A 132 -9.90 1.92 -6.56
C PHE A 132 -10.15 1.86 -5.06
N GLY A 133 -10.89 2.83 -4.51
CA GLY A 133 -11.13 2.92 -3.07
C GLY A 133 -11.81 1.68 -2.48
N LEU A 134 -12.87 1.18 -3.11
CA LEU A 134 -13.66 0.07 -2.59
C LEU A 134 -12.86 -1.24 -2.53
N PRO A 135 -12.07 -1.64 -3.56
CA PRO A 135 -11.16 -2.77 -3.43
C PRO A 135 -10.11 -2.61 -2.32
N TYR A 136 -9.52 -1.42 -2.14
CA TYR A 136 -8.56 -1.18 -1.06
C TYR A 136 -9.20 -1.29 0.33
N ILE A 137 -10.38 -0.70 0.51
CA ILE A 137 -11.12 -0.72 1.78
C ILE A 137 -11.67 -2.12 2.06
N GLY A 138 -12.43 -2.69 1.12
CA GLY A 138 -13.06 -3.99 1.26
C GLY A 138 -12.03 -5.12 1.35
N GLY A 139 -11.07 -5.15 0.42
CA GLY A 139 -9.97 -6.12 0.45
C GLY A 139 -9.08 -5.96 1.67
N GLY A 140 -8.75 -4.71 2.04
CA GLY A 140 -7.99 -4.39 3.24
C GLY A 140 -8.67 -4.87 4.52
N LEU A 141 -9.97 -4.64 4.67
CA LEU A 141 -10.76 -5.10 5.81
C LEU A 141 -10.82 -6.63 5.88
N VAL A 142 -11.16 -7.30 4.77
CA VAL A 142 -11.24 -8.76 4.71
C VAL A 142 -9.90 -9.40 5.07
N LEU A 143 -8.79 -8.90 4.53
CA LEU A 143 -7.45 -9.39 4.84
C LEU A 143 -7.04 -9.12 6.28
N THR A 144 -7.35 -7.92 6.81
CA THR A 144 -7.03 -7.56 8.19
C THR A 144 -7.80 -8.42 9.19
N ILE A 145 -9.12 -8.53 9.01
CA ILE A 145 -9.99 -9.32 9.89
C ILE A 145 -9.67 -10.81 9.77
N GLY A 146 -9.60 -11.33 8.54
CA GLY A 146 -9.27 -12.73 8.29
C GLY A 146 -7.90 -13.11 8.84
N GLY A 147 -6.90 -12.24 8.65
CA GLY A 147 -5.57 -12.38 9.22
C GLY A 147 -5.58 -12.40 10.75
N ALA A 148 -6.27 -11.45 11.38
CA ALA A 148 -6.41 -11.38 12.83
C ALA A 148 -7.09 -12.61 13.43
N VAL A 149 -8.14 -13.13 12.77
CA VAL A 149 -8.82 -14.37 13.17
C VAL A 149 -7.87 -15.57 13.08
N LEU A 150 -7.10 -15.69 11.99
CA LEU A 150 -6.11 -16.76 11.83
C LEU A 150 -5.01 -16.70 12.89
N ILE A 151 -4.54 -15.50 13.26
CA ILE A 151 -3.56 -15.31 14.32
C ILE A 151 -4.15 -15.77 15.66
N ARG A 152 -5.36 -15.29 16.02
CA ARG A 152 -6.02 -15.62 17.29
C ARG A 152 -6.29 -17.12 17.41
N LYS A 153 -6.83 -17.75 16.36
CA LYS A 153 -7.18 -19.18 16.37
C LYS A 153 -5.97 -20.12 16.49
N ASN A 154 -4.77 -19.64 16.18
CA ASN A 154 -3.54 -20.44 16.24
C ASN A 154 -2.54 -19.87 17.26
N ARG A 155 -3.01 -19.12 18.27
CA ARG A 155 -2.17 -18.51 19.32
C ARG A 155 -1.50 -19.57 20.20
N ASP A 156 -2.23 -20.64 20.53
CA ASP A 156 -1.79 -21.64 21.52
C ASP A 156 -1.13 -22.87 20.87
N LYS A 157 -0.99 -22.87 19.55
CA LYS A 157 -0.27 -23.93 18.84
C LYS A 157 1.21 -23.61 18.86
N SER A 158 1.95 -24.36 19.67
CA SER A 158 3.41 -24.25 19.79
C SER A 158 4.10 -24.31 18.42
N ALA A 159 5.24 -23.62 18.36
CA ALA A 159 6.13 -23.53 17.21
C ALA A 159 6.56 -24.91 16.69
#